data_AF-A0A352T1V5-F1
#
_entry.id   AF-A0A352T1V5-F1
#
_cell.length_a   1.000
_cell.length_b   1.000
_cell.length_c   1.000
_cell.angle_alpha   90.00
_cell.angle_beta   90.00
_cell.angle_gamma   90.00
#
_symmetry.space_group_name_H-M   'P 1'
#
loop_
_entity.id
_entity.type
_entity.pdbx_description
1 polymer ?
#
loop_
_entity_poly.entity_id
_entity_poly.type
_entity_poly.pdbx_seq_one_letter_code
_entity_poly.pdbx_strand_id
1 'polypeptide(L)'
;MRILDFYPANCKNCYKCVRNCSVKAIKMIDDQAQIVEEKCIACGNCFLVCPQNARNIHSDLEDVFNAIENGRKVIVSIAPSYLGVYDEPYKLISVLKYFGVSSVEETAIGAAMITELYKKYISETNMKNAITTCCPTVNMMVQTYFPDLIKYLIPLDSPMIAHCKMMRKHHGNDAFIVFLGPCISKKCEAYGYQLSGIIDGVISFEELDKLIESKNIDISAFEESIPDMEGNYTGKKYPLENGILSGMKEIIAESPFTPLSISGIDNLKGAFGALSEGELTNVIIEANSCIGGCMGGPAIPKKSQNMFVRKTKTKSRIHPLRDKAYKNYELHEKNLDYERHFRNKQYQHPFYREEDIRSILEKIGKHSKKDELNCGACGYDTCRDKAISVLEGLSHPQMCMPFMRNEAEKISNIYFEYSPSIIVIADLSLNILDLNPMGESAFKTTIGKIRNQPLSSIMPTEDFTEVINTGESMVGKKLNLEGYGKIMYERIIYLPKNKILFGILNDITEEEMKKEQIVNFKLNTLETADKVIEKQMRVAQEIAGLLGETTAETKAALLKLKKVVLEESDK
;
A
#
# COMPACT_ATOMS: atom_id res chain seq x y z
N MET A 1 -19.21 2.84 -13.02
CA MET A 1 -18.63 1.52 -12.69
C MET A 1 -17.13 1.70 -12.51
N ARG A 2 -16.53 1.24 -11.41
CA ARG A 2 -15.07 1.30 -11.25
C ARG A 2 -14.44 0.18 -12.06
N ILE A 3 -13.85 0.51 -13.21
CA ILE A 3 -13.22 -0.48 -14.10
C ILE A 3 -11.91 -1.01 -13.49
N LEU A 4 -11.20 -0.15 -12.76
CA LEU A 4 -9.88 -0.41 -12.18
C LEU A 4 -9.88 0.02 -10.71
N ASP A 5 -9.61 -0.91 -9.80
CA ASP A 5 -9.37 -0.61 -8.39
C ASP A 5 -8.47 -1.69 -7.75
N PHE A 6 -8.25 -1.61 -6.43
CA PHE A 6 -7.55 -2.64 -5.66
C PHE A 6 -8.53 -3.48 -4.82
N TYR A 7 -8.18 -4.75 -4.56
CA TYR A 7 -8.86 -5.57 -3.56
C TYR A 7 -8.36 -5.19 -2.15
N PRO A 8 -9.24 -4.68 -1.26
CA PRO A 8 -8.82 -4.23 0.06
C PRO A 8 -8.15 -5.32 0.91
N ALA A 9 -8.62 -6.57 0.84
CA ALA A 9 -8.04 -7.65 1.65
C ALA A 9 -6.56 -7.97 1.31
N ASN A 10 -6.12 -7.62 0.10
CA ASN A 10 -4.80 -8.03 -0.42
C ASN A 10 -3.73 -6.94 -0.30
N CYS A 11 -4.07 -5.67 -0.03
CA CYS A 11 -3.04 -4.65 0.16
C CYS A 11 -2.32 -4.83 1.50
N LYS A 12 -1.00 -4.69 1.49
CA LYS A 12 -0.13 -4.70 2.69
C LYS A 12 0.58 -3.36 2.90
N ASN A 13 -0.03 -2.26 2.46
CA ASN A 13 0.44 -0.90 2.72
C ASN A 13 1.92 -0.58 2.33
N CYS A 14 2.47 -1.27 1.32
CA CYS A 14 3.89 -1.12 0.97
C CYS A 14 4.22 0.15 0.15
N TYR A 15 3.19 0.91 -0.24
CA TYR A 15 3.24 2.14 -1.06
C TYR A 15 3.94 2.02 -2.43
N LYS A 16 4.24 0.81 -2.89
CA LYS A 16 4.94 0.60 -4.18
C LYS A 16 4.11 1.11 -5.36
N CYS A 17 2.79 0.94 -5.32
CA CYS A 17 1.88 1.47 -6.33
C CYS A 17 1.92 3.02 -6.36
N VAL A 18 1.89 3.68 -5.20
CA VAL A 18 1.96 5.15 -5.08
C VAL A 18 3.27 5.67 -5.70
N ARG A 19 4.42 5.06 -5.35
CA ARG A 19 5.73 5.44 -5.90
C ARG A 19 5.82 5.32 -7.43
N ASN A 20 5.13 4.33 -8.02
CA ASN A 20 5.22 4.02 -9.45
C ASN A 20 4.06 4.59 -10.27
N CYS A 21 3.13 5.33 -9.65
CA CYS A 21 2.10 6.04 -10.38
C CYS A 21 2.65 7.37 -10.87
N SER A 22 3.02 7.50 -12.15
CA SER A 22 3.58 8.74 -12.69
C SER A 22 2.66 9.94 -12.47
N VAL A 23 1.34 9.75 -12.42
CA VAL A 23 0.36 10.83 -12.26
C VAL A 23 -0.18 10.98 -10.82
N LYS A 24 0.40 10.25 -9.85
CA LYS A 24 0.03 10.27 -8.42
C LYS A 24 -1.49 10.13 -8.17
N ALA A 25 -2.14 9.24 -8.94
CA ALA A 25 -3.58 8.98 -8.90
C ALA A 25 -3.99 7.89 -7.89
N ILE A 26 -3.14 7.58 -6.91
CA ILE A 26 -3.40 6.54 -5.91
C ILE A 26 -3.44 7.19 -4.54
N LYS A 27 -4.57 7.04 -3.86
CA LYS A 27 -4.74 7.46 -2.48
C LYS A 27 -4.65 6.28 -1.51
N MET A 28 -4.24 6.57 -0.29
CA MET A 28 -4.22 5.63 0.81
C MET A 28 -5.35 6.00 1.79
N ILE A 29 -6.28 5.07 2.03
CA ILE A 29 -7.36 5.19 3.02
C ILE A 29 -7.34 3.93 3.86
N ASP A 30 -7.29 4.05 5.18
CA ASP A 30 -7.25 2.90 6.10
C ASP A 30 -6.18 1.85 5.72
N ASP A 31 -4.99 2.34 5.33
CA ASP A 31 -3.86 1.53 4.85
C ASP A 31 -4.11 0.73 3.55
N GLN A 32 -5.19 1.05 2.85
CA GLN A 32 -5.59 0.47 1.58
C GLN A 32 -5.37 1.44 0.42
N ALA A 33 -4.83 0.91 -0.68
CA ALA A 33 -4.65 1.69 -1.90
C ALA A 33 -5.98 1.78 -2.64
N GLN A 34 -6.35 2.98 -3.10
CA GLN A 34 -7.51 3.21 -3.94
C GLN A 34 -7.13 4.13 -5.11
N ILE A 35 -7.70 3.87 -6.28
CA ILE A 35 -7.51 4.73 -7.46
C ILE A 35 -8.42 5.96 -7.38
N VAL A 36 -7.85 7.13 -7.66
CA VAL A 36 -8.58 8.40 -7.88
C VAL A 36 -8.87 8.51 -9.37
N GLU A 37 -10.12 8.27 -9.77
CA GLU A 37 -10.51 8.12 -11.17
C GLU A 37 -10.24 9.39 -11.99
N GLU A 38 -10.45 10.56 -11.39
CA GLU A 38 -10.29 11.87 -12.02
C GLU A 38 -8.82 12.18 -12.37
N LYS A 39 -7.87 11.53 -11.68
CA LYS A 39 -6.43 11.63 -11.93
C LYS A 39 -5.90 10.45 -12.76
N CYS A 40 -6.59 9.32 -12.76
CA CYS A 40 -6.06 8.08 -13.33
C CYS A 40 -6.08 8.12 -14.87
N ILE A 41 -4.94 7.82 -15.49
CA ILE A 41 -4.81 7.63 -16.95
C ILE A 41 -4.95 6.16 -17.39
N ALA A 42 -5.41 5.29 -16.49
CA ALA A 42 -5.66 3.87 -16.71
C ALA A 42 -4.47 3.06 -17.29
N CYS A 43 -3.21 3.44 -16.98
CA CYS A 43 -2.03 2.78 -17.55
C CYS A 43 -1.74 1.38 -17.00
N GLY A 44 -2.31 1.01 -15.85
CA GLY A 44 -2.13 -0.31 -15.22
C GLY A 44 -0.77 -0.56 -14.55
N ASN A 45 0.17 0.40 -14.58
CA ASN A 45 1.51 0.21 -14.00
C ASN A 45 1.47 -0.13 -12.50
N CYS A 46 0.52 0.47 -11.77
CA CYS A 46 0.32 0.21 -10.35
C CYS A 46 -0.03 -1.26 -10.04
N PHE A 47 -0.72 -1.95 -10.96
CA PHE A 47 -1.03 -3.37 -10.85
C PHE A 47 0.16 -4.24 -11.21
N LEU A 48 0.94 -3.86 -12.23
CA LEU A 48 2.16 -4.58 -12.62
C LEU A 48 3.19 -4.65 -11.50
N VAL A 49 3.39 -3.54 -10.77
CA VAL A 49 4.41 -3.47 -9.73
C VAL A 49 3.95 -4.05 -8.38
N CYS A 50 2.65 -4.30 -8.20
CA CYS A 50 2.07 -4.71 -6.92
C CYS A 50 2.56 -6.12 -6.53
N PRO A 51 3.33 -6.27 -5.44
CA PRO A 51 3.86 -7.58 -5.04
C PRO A 51 2.75 -8.50 -4.50
N GLN A 52 1.67 -7.92 -3.99
CA GLN A 52 0.54 -8.66 -3.43
C GLN A 52 -0.50 -9.07 -4.49
N ASN A 53 -0.31 -8.67 -5.75
CA ASN A 53 -1.28 -8.90 -6.83
C ASN A 53 -2.71 -8.43 -6.46
N ALA A 54 -2.81 -7.34 -5.68
CA ALA A 54 -4.06 -6.81 -5.12
C ALA A 54 -4.93 -6.08 -6.16
N ARG A 55 -4.86 -6.45 -7.43
CA ARG A 55 -5.58 -5.80 -8.54
C ARG A 55 -7.02 -6.29 -8.64
N ASN A 56 -7.96 -5.36 -8.74
CA ASN A 56 -9.35 -5.62 -9.04
C ASN A 56 -9.69 -4.94 -10.38
N ILE A 57 -9.70 -5.71 -11.45
CA ILE A 57 -9.97 -5.22 -12.80
C ILE A 57 -11.26 -5.88 -13.26
N HIS A 58 -12.21 -5.07 -13.73
CA HIS A 58 -13.46 -5.58 -14.27
C HIS A 58 -13.20 -6.51 -15.46
N SER A 59 -13.83 -7.68 -15.44
CA SER A 59 -13.66 -8.72 -16.45
C SER A 59 -14.99 -8.95 -17.17
N ASP A 60 -15.00 -8.77 -18.50
CA ASP A 60 -16.15 -9.12 -19.35
C ASP A 60 -16.14 -10.61 -19.72
N LEU A 61 -15.26 -11.43 -19.13
CA LEU A 61 -15.08 -12.83 -19.51
C LEU A 61 -16.34 -13.66 -19.25
N GLU A 62 -17.01 -13.44 -18.11
CA GLU A 62 -18.27 -14.12 -17.79
C GLU A 62 -19.37 -13.77 -18.81
N ASP A 63 -19.52 -12.49 -19.16
CA ASP A 63 -20.49 -12.03 -20.16
C ASP A 63 -20.25 -12.67 -21.55
N VAL A 64 -18.98 -12.80 -21.94
CA VAL A 64 -18.58 -13.45 -23.19
C VAL A 64 -18.95 -14.93 -23.20
N PHE A 65 -18.68 -15.68 -22.13
CA PHE A 65 -19.06 -17.09 -22.06
C PHE A 65 -20.57 -17.29 -21.97
N ASN A 66 -21.27 -16.43 -21.23
CA ASN A 66 -22.73 -16.42 -21.22
C ASN A 66 -23.29 -16.18 -22.62
N ALA A 67 -22.70 -15.29 -23.42
CA ALA A 67 -23.12 -15.08 -24.80
C ALA A 67 -22.92 -16.34 -25.67
N ILE A 68 -21.79 -17.03 -25.51
CA ILE A 68 -21.49 -18.29 -26.21
C ILE A 68 -22.48 -19.39 -25.81
N GLU A 69 -22.73 -19.59 -24.52
CA GLU A 69 -23.65 -20.62 -24.01
C GLU A 69 -25.09 -20.38 -24.44
N ASN A 70 -25.50 -19.11 -24.56
CA ASN A 70 -26.80 -18.73 -25.10
C ASN A 70 -26.89 -18.80 -26.64
N GLY A 71 -25.86 -19.33 -27.32
CA GLY A 71 -25.85 -19.51 -28.77
C GLY A 71 -25.74 -18.21 -29.58
N ARG A 72 -25.30 -17.10 -28.96
CA ARG A 72 -25.06 -15.84 -29.70
C ARG A 72 -23.83 -15.99 -30.59
N LYS A 73 -23.86 -15.29 -31.73
CA LYS A 73 -22.72 -15.20 -32.66
C LYS A 73 -21.63 -14.32 -32.07
N VAL A 74 -20.62 -14.92 -31.44
CA VAL A 74 -19.49 -14.21 -30.82
C VAL A 74 -18.37 -13.99 -31.82
N ILE A 75 -17.96 -12.73 -32.01
CA ILE A 75 -16.92 -12.33 -32.95
C ILE A 75 -15.79 -11.64 -32.19
N VAL A 76 -14.56 -12.16 -32.35
CA VAL A 76 -13.39 -11.65 -31.64
C VAL A 76 -12.55 -10.78 -32.56
N SER A 77 -12.33 -9.53 -32.18
CA SER A 77 -11.26 -8.70 -32.71
C SER A 77 -9.95 -8.95 -31.94
N ILE A 78 -9.02 -9.68 -32.52
CA ILE A 78 -7.72 -9.99 -31.91
C ILE A 78 -6.67 -8.92 -32.23
N ALA A 79 -6.06 -8.36 -31.19
CA ALA A 79 -5.02 -7.35 -31.30
C ALA A 79 -3.75 -7.93 -31.95
N PRO A 80 -3.11 -7.27 -32.94
CA PRO A 80 -2.01 -7.84 -33.72
C PRO A 80 -0.77 -8.24 -32.90
N SER A 81 -0.68 -7.77 -31.66
CA SER A 81 0.33 -8.18 -30.67
C SER A 81 0.33 -9.68 -30.36
N TYR A 82 -0.76 -10.42 -30.63
CA TYR A 82 -0.79 -11.87 -30.41
C TYR A 82 0.34 -12.60 -31.16
N LEU A 83 0.72 -12.08 -32.33
CA LEU A 83 1.84 -12.57 -33.14
C LEU A 83 3.19 -12.54 -32.43
N GLY A 84 3.37 -11.70 -31.41
CA GLY A 84 4.60 -11.67 -30.62
C GLY A 84 4.44 -12.18 -29.19
N VAL A 85 3.24 -12.06 -28.62
CA VAL A 85 2.94 -12.50 -27.24
C VAL A 85 2.93 -14.02 -27.15
N TYR A 86 2.34 -14.71 -28.12
CA TYR A 86 2.21 -16.15 -28.12
C TYR A 86 3.29 -16.83 -28.97
N ASP A 87 3.81 -17.95 -28.48
CA ASP A 87 4.77 -18.77 -29.21
C ASP A 87 4.10 -19.48 -30.40
N GLU A 88 2.85 -19.89 -30.27
CA GLU A 88 2.06 -20.55 -31.31
C GLU A 88 0.78 -19.73 -31.62
N PRO A 89 0.92 -18.55 -32.27
CA PRO A 89 -0.17 -17.58 -32.39
C PRO A 89 -1.35 -18.09 -33.23
N TYR A 90 -1.11 -18.96 -34.22
CA TYR A 90 -2.17 -19.52 -35.07
C TYR A 90 -2.92 -20.67 -34.39
N LYS A 91 -2.29 -21.38 -33.45
CA LYS A 91 -2.99 -22.36 -32.60
C LYS A 91 -3.91 -21.69 -31.60
N LEU A 92 -3.55 -20.49 -31.13
CA LEU A 92 -4.45 -19.68 -30.30
C LEU A 92 -5.79 -19.40 -31.01
N ILE A 93 -5.79 -19.19 -32.33
CA ILE A 93 -7.02 -18.98 -33.10
C ILE A 93 -7.91 -20.22 -33.03
N SER A 94 -7.33 -21.41 -33.14
CA SER A 94 -8.05 -22.68 -32.99
C SER A 94 -8.61 -22.87 -31.57
N VAL A 95 -7.86 -22.44 -30.55
CA VAL A 95 -8.34 -22.45 -29.15
C VAL A 95 -9.55 -21.52 -28.96
N LEU A 96 -9.54 -20.33 -29.58
CA LEU A 96 -10.69 -19.42 -29.56
C LEU A 96 -11.92 -20.06 -30.23
N LYS A 97 -11.74 -20.71 -31.38
CA LYS A 97 -12.81 -21.45 -32.06
C LYS A 97 -13.32 -22.63 -31.22
N TYR A 98 -12.43 -23.34 -30.53
CA TYR A 98 -12.78 -24.39 -29.58
C TYR A 98 -13.64 -23.89 -28.41
N PHE A 99 -13.39 -22.66 -27.94
CA PHE A 99 -14.25 -22.03 -26.93
C PHE A 99 -15.64 -21.62 -27.44
N GLY A 100 -15.93 -21.74 -28.74
CA GLY A 100 -17.23 -21.39 -29.32
C GLY A 100 -17.27 -20.02 -30.01
N VAL A 101 -16.12 -19.37 -30.22
CA VAL A 101 -16.04 -18.13 -31.00
C VAL A 101 -16.39 -18.42 -32.47
N SER A 102 -17.33 -17.66 -33.04
CA SER A 102 -17.86 -17.89 -34.38
C SER A 102 -16.97 -17.34 -35.50
N SER A 103 -16.26 -16.23 -35.27
CA SER A 103 -15.28 -15.66 -36.20
C SER A 103 -14.19 -14.91 -35.42
N VAL A 104 -12.94 -15.08 -35.83
CA VAL A 104 -11.77 -14.40 -35.26
C VAL A 104 -11.16 -13.50 -36.32
N GLU A 105 -11.08 -12.22 -36.04
CA GLU A 105 -10.68 -11.19 -37.00
C GLU A 105 -9.62 -10.26 -36.42
N GLU A 106 -8.65 -9.86 -37.21
CA GLU A 106 -7.57 -9.03 -36.70
C GLU A 106 -7.94 -7.56 -36.58
N THR A 107 -7.66 -6.93 -35.44
CA THR A 107 -7.77 -5.47 -35.29
C THR A 107 -6.83 -4.72 -36.25
N ALA A 108 -5.86 -5.40 -36.88
CA ALA A 108 -5.03 -4.85 -37.95
C ALA A 108 -5.86 -4.28 -39.11
N ILE A 109 -7.09 -4.75 -39.31
CA ILE A 109 -8.01 -4.22 -40.31
C ILE A 109 -8.39 -2.78 -39.99
N GLY A 110 -8.87 -2.51 -38.77
CA GLY A 110 -9.16 -1.16 -38.32
C GLY A 110 -7.90 -0.29 -38.29
N ALA A 111 -6.74 -0.87 -37.96
CA ALA A 111 -5.46 -0.16 -37.95
C ALA A 111 -5.06 0.34 -39.35
N ALA A 112 -5.24 -0.48 -40.39
CA ALA A 112 -5.02 -0.08 -41.76
C ALA A 112 -5.95 1.06 -42.18
N MET A 113 -7.25 0.97 -41.84
CA MET A 113 -8.23 2.03 -42.15
C MET A 113 -7.87 3.35 -41.48
N ILE A 114 -7.54 3.32 -40.18
CA ILE A 114 -7.11 4.52 -39.44
C ILE A 114 -5.82 5.11 -40.02
N THR A 115 -4.89 4.28 -40.53
CA THR A 115 -3.67 4.79 -41.18
C THR A 115 -4.01 5.60 -42.43
N GLU A 116 -4.94 5.14 -43.27
CA GLU A 116 -5.34 5.89 -44.47
C GLU A 116 -6.03 7.21 -44.11
N LEU A 117 -6.85 7.22 -43.06
CA LEU A 117 -7.47 8.44 -42.54
C LEU A 117 -6.43 9.40 -41.94
N TYR A 118 -5.40 8.90 -41.26
CA TYR A 118 -4.29 9.73 -40.81
C TYR A 118 -3.53 10.36 -41.98
N LYS A 119 -3.25 9.61 -43.05
CA LYS A 119 -2.59 10.19 -44.24
C LYS A 119 -3.41 11.35 -44.80
N LYS A 120 -4.73 11.15 -44.95
CA LYS A 120 -5.65 12.20 -45.42
C LYS A 120 -5.64 13.42 -44.49
N TYR A 121 -5.72 13.21 -43.17
CA TYR A 121 -5.68 14.29 -42.20
C TYR A 121 -4.36 15.08 -42.30
N ILE A 122 -3.22 14.40 -42.42
CA ILE A 122 -1.90 15.05 -42.52
C ILE A 122 -1.75 15.84 -43.82
N SER A 123 -2.32 15.37 -44.94
CA SER A 123 -2.30 16.13 -46.20
C SER A 123 -3.15 17.40 -46.18
N GLU A 124 -4.19 17.45 -45.34
CA GLU A 124 -5.19 18.53 -45.34
C GLU A 124 -5.02 19.50 -44.16
N THR A 125 -4.27 19.12 -43.12
CA THR A 125 -4.16 19.92 -41.89
C THR A 125 -3.21 21.11 -42.03
N ASN A 126 -3.60 22.23 -41.45
CA ASN A 126 -2.76 23.43 -41.29
C ASN A 126 -2.16 23.56 -39.88
N MET A 127 -2.30 22.52 -39.05
CA MET A 127 -1.77 22.54 -37.69
C MET A 127 -0.23 22.46 -37.69
N LYS A 128 0.40 23.15 -36.74
CA LYS A 128 1.86 23.10 -36.55
C LYS A 128 2.36 21.78 -35.97
N ASN A 129 1.50 21.03 -35.27
CA ASN A 129 1.86 19.76 -34.65
C ASN A 129 0.73 18.75 -34.83
N ALA A 130 1.06 17.47 -34.78
CA ALA A 130 0.09 16.39 -34.78
C ALA A 130 0.50 15.29 -33.78
N ILE A 131 -0.48 14.73 -33.07
CA ILE A 131 -0.30 13.62 -32.14
C ILE A 131 -1.18 12.47 -32.61
N THR A 132 -0.52 11.41 -33.07
CA THR A 132 -1.13 10.13 -33.44
C THR A 132 -1.01 9.15 -32.28
N THR A 133 -2.09 8.43 -31.97
CA THR A 133 -2.01 7.36 -30.99
C THR A 133 -3.17 6.38 -31.15
N CYS A 134 -2.91 5.10 -30.88
CA CYS A 134 -3.96 4.11 -30.64
C CYS A 134 -4.17 3.83 -29.14
N CYS A 135 -3.40 4.50 -28.28
CA CYS A 135 -3.31 4.25 -26.85
C CYS A 135 -4.32 5.12 -26.07
N PRO A 136 -5.35 4.53 -25.44
CA PRO A 136 -6.30 5.30 -24.65
C PRO A 136 -5.66 6.00 -23.45
N THR A 137 -4.62 5.43 -22.84
CA THR A 137 -3.84 6.10 -21.78
C THR A 137 -3.27 7.44 -22.25
N VAL A 138 -2.78 7.54 -23.48
CA VAL A 138 -2.24 8.80 -24.02
C VAL A 138 -3.37 9.81 -24.19
N ASN A 139 -4.51 9.39 -24.73
CA ASN A 139 -5.68 10.25 -24.86
C ASN A 139 -6.13 10.78 -23.49
N MET A 140 -6.15 9.94 -22.46
CA MET A 140 -6.49 10.37 -21.09
C MET A 140 -5.45 11.32 -20.51
N MET A 141 -4.16 11.05 -20.74
CA MET A 141 -3.06 11.89 -20.29
C MET A 141 -3.13 13.30 -20.88
N VAL A 142 -3.36 13.43 -22.19
CA VAL A 142 -3.54 14.73 -22.84
C VAL A 142 -4.78 15.44 -22.31
N GLN A 143 -5.93 14.76 -22.24
CA GLN A 143 -7.17 15.37 -21.75
C GLN A 143 -7.10 15.85 -20.29
N THR A 144 -6.30 15.18 -19.45
CA THR A 144 -6.26 15.43 -17.99
C THR A 144 -5.10 16.33 -17.57
N TYR A 145 -3.93 16.20 -18.22
CA TYR A 145 -2.69 16.85 -17.79
C TYR A 145 -2.13 17.85 -18.80
N PHE A 146 -2.53 17.77 -20.08
CA PHE A 146 -2.07 18.67 -21.15
C PHE A 146 -3.24 19.11 -22.06
N PRO A 147 -4.32 19.69 -21.49
CA PRO A 147 -5.56 19.95 -22.22
C PRO A 147 -5.40 20.94 -23.39
N ASP A 148 -4.38 21.79 -23.35
CA ASP A 148 -3.98 22.70 -24.42
C ASP A 148 -3.48 21.98 -25.68
N LEU A 149 -2.99 20.74 -25.53
CA LEU A 149 -2.54 19.88 -26.63
C LEU A 149 -3.67 19.08 -27.28
N ILE A 150 -4.91 19.13 -26.76
CA ILE A 150 -6.06 18.41 -27.33
C ILE A 150 -6.24 18.75 -28.82
N LYS A 151 -6.01 20.00 -29.22
CA LYS A 151 -6.10 20.47 -30.61
C LYS A 151 -5.12 19.77 -31.57
N TYR A 152 -4.06 19.14 -31.06
CA TYR A 152 -3.09 18.40 -31.85
C TYR A 152 -3.37 16.90 -31.88
N LEU A 153 -4.25 16.36 -31.02
CA LEU A 153 -4.71 14.98 -31.15
C LEU A 153 -5.50 14.83 -32.44
N ILE A 154 -5.11 13.87 -33.28
CA ILE A 154 -5.89 13.59 -34.50
C ILE A 154 -7.26 13.01 -34.09
N PRO A 155 -8.39 13.62 -34.49
CA PRO A 155 -9.73 13.33 -33.98
C PRO A 155 -10.34 12.07 -34.61
N LEU A 156 -9.65 10.95 -34.51
CA LEU A 156 -10.07 9.67 -35.07
C LEU A 156 -10.16 8.58 -34.01
N ASP A 157 -11.06 7.63 -34.24
CA ASP A 157 -11.23 6.45 -33.42
C ASP A 157 -9.96 5.60 -33.37
N SER A 158 -9.81 4.84 -32.29
CA SER A 158 -8.72 3.86 -32.23
C SER A 158 -9.02 2.66 -33.15
N PRO A 159 -7.98 1.92 -33.59
CA PRO A 159 -8.17 0.72 -34.41
C PRO A 159 -9.16 -0.30 -33.86
N MET A 160 -9.25 -0.43 -32.52
CA MET A 160 -10.23 -1.29 -31.86
C MET A 160 -11.65 -0.86 -32.20
N ILE A 161 -11.97 0.42 -31.99
CA ILE A 161 -13.32 0.95 -32.22
C ILE A 161 -13.65 0.97 -33.70
N ALA A 162 -12.71 1.41 -34.54
CA ALA A 162 -12.88 1.41 -35.99
C ALA A 162 -13.22 0.01 -36.51
N HIS A 163 -12.48 -1.01 -36.06
CA HIS A 163 -12.75 -2.39 -36.46
C HIS A 163 -14.09 -2.91 -35.91
N CYS A 164 -14.44 -2.61 -34.66
CA CYS A 164 -15.73 -3.02 -34.09
C CYS A 164 -16.92 -2.41 -34.86
N LYS A 165 -16.81 -1.15 -35.33
CA LYS A 165 -17.82 -0.53 -36.20
C LYS A 165 -17.98 -1.30 -37.53
N MET A 166 -16.88 -1.76 -38.12
CA MET A 166 -16.89 -2.57 -39.35
C MET A 166 -17.53 -3.95 -39.10
N MET A 167 -17.13 -4.62 -38.01
CA MET A 167 -17.70 -5.91 -37.59
C MET A 167 -19.22 -5.80 -37.36
N ARG A 168 -19.66 -4.72 -36.71
CA ARG A 168 -21.08 -4.45 -36.46
C ARG A 168 -21.86 -4.26 -37.76
N LYS A 169 -21.28 -3.55 -38.74
CA LYS A 169 -21.89 -3.39 -40.08
C LYS A 169 -21.97 -4.71 -40.85
N HIS A 170 -20.92 -5.54 -40.80
CA HIS A 170 -20.84 -6.80 -41.55
C HIS A 170 -21.67 -7.94 -40.93
N HIS A 171 -21.62 -8.10 -39.61
CA HIS A 171 -22.28 -9.20 -38.90
C HIS A 171 -23.66 -8.85 -38.33
N GLY A 172 -24.04 -7.58 -38.33
CA GLY A 172 -25.30 -7.10 -37.80
C GLY A 172 -25.28 -6.80 -36.29
N ASN A 173 -26.37 -6.24 -35.81
CA ASN A 173 -26.50 -5.74 -34.44
C ASN A 173 -26.60 -6.86 -33.39
N ASP A 174 -26.98 -8.08 -33.78
CA ASP A 174 -27.16 -9.20 -32.85
C ASP A 174 -25.85 -9.90 -32.46
N ALA A 175 -24.78 -9.70 -33.26
CA ALA A 175 -23.47 -10.26 -32.99
C ALA A 175 -22.93 -9.78 -31.61
N PHE A 176 -22.17 -10.62 -30.93
CA PHE A 176 -21.50 -10.25 -29.69
C PHE A 176 -20.03 -9.98 -30.00
N ILE A 177 -19.61 -8.71 -29.99
CA ILE A 177 -18.29 -8.26 -30.44
C ILE A 177 -17.35 -8.12 -29.25
N VAL A 178 -16.22 -8.81 -29.30
CA VAL A 178 -15.23 -8.86 -28.22
C VAL A 178 -13.88 -8.41 -28.72
N PHE A 179 -13.23 -7.47 -28.04
CA PHE A 179 -11.81 -7.20 -28.30
C PHE A 179 -10.92 -8.07 -27.41
N LEU A 180 -9.89 -8.67 -27.98
CA LEU A 180 -8.88 -9.46 -27.27
C LEU A 180 -7.49 -8.81 -27.44
N GLY A 181 -6.86 -8.36 -26.35
CA GLY A 181 -5.56 -7.67 -26.48
C GLY A 181 -4.72 -7.47 -25.20
N PRO A 182 -3.58 -6.76 -25.31
CA PRO A 182 -2.57 -6.68 -24.24
C PRO A 182 -2.77 -5.51 -23.27
N CYS A 183 -3.90 -4.79 -23.34
CA CYS A 183 -4.05 -3.49 -22.69
C CYS A 183 -5.28 -3.44 -21.80
N ILE A 184 -5.07 -3.15 -20.51
CA ILE A 184 -6.14 -2.92 -19.53
C ILE A 184 -6.91 -1.63 -19.86
N SER A 185 -6.22 -0.58 -20.33
CA SER A 185 -6.83 0.71 -20.64
C SER A 185 -7.85 0.64 -21.79
N LYS A 186 -7.82 -0.42 -22.62
CA LYS A 186 -8.85 -0.67 -23.64
C LYS A 186 -10.23 -0.97 -23.03
N LYS A 187 -10.29 -1.53 -21.82
CA LYS A 187 -11.56 -1.68 -21.07
C LYS A 187 -12.16 -0.31 -20.74
N CYS A 188 -11.31 0.64 -20.31
CA CYS A 188 -11.74 2.02 -20.07
C CYS A 188 -12.18 2.75 -21.34
N GLU A 189 -11.51 2.49 -22.48
CA GLU A 189 -11.94 3.03 -23.77
C GLU A 189 -13.29 2.48 -24.20
N ALA A 190 -13.49 1.16 -24.07
CA ALA A 190 -14.68 0.47 -24.53
C ALA A 190 -15.94 0.84 -23.75
N TYR A 191 -15.84 1.22 -22.46
CA TYR A 191 -17.00 1.49 -21.61
C TYR A 191 -18.06 2.41 -22.24
N GLY A 192 -17.64 3.51 -22.86
CA GLY A 192 -18.58 4.41 -23.54
C GLY A 192 -19.22 3.80 -24.80
N TYR A 193 -18.50 2.93 -25.50
CA TYR A 193 -18.93 2.26 -26.72
C TYR A 193 -19.74 0.97 -26.44
N GLN A 194 -19.63 0.40 -25.24
CA GLN A 194 -20.51 -0.66 -24.75
C GLN A 194 -21.94 -0.14 -24.61
N LEU A 195 -22.11 1.09 -24.13
CA LEU A 195 -23.42 1.72 -24.01
C LEU A 195 -24.08 2.00 -25.38
N SER A 196 -23.29 2.21 -26.44
CA SER A 196 -23.80 2.41 -27.80
C SER A 196 -23.92 1.11 -28.60
N GLY A 197 -23.55 -0.04 -28.03
CA GLY A 197 -23.62 -1.35 -28.69
C GLY A 197 -22.55 -1.57 -29.78
N ILE A 198 -21.50 -0.75 -29.85
CA ILE A 198 -20.43 -0.91 -30.85
C ILE A 198 -19.52 -2.10 -30.50
N ILE A 199 -19.27 -2.32 -29.21
CA ILE A 199 -18.45 -3.41 -28.67
C ILE A 199 -19.16 -3.96 -27.43
N ASP A 200 -19.15 -5.26 -27.22
CA ASP A 200 -19.85 -5.89 -26.10
C ASP A 200 -18.90 -6.27 -24.95
N GLY A 201 -17.66 -6.66 -25.24
CA GLY A 201 -16.68 -7.01 -24.19
C GLY A 201 -15.22 -6.79 -24.57
N VAL A 202 -14.35 -6.71 -23.55
CA VAL A 202 -12.90 -6.56 -23.71
C VAL A 202 -12.18 -7.56 -22.83
N ILE A 203 -11.54 -8.55 -23.46
CA ILE A 203 -10.72 -9.56 -22.77
C ILE A 203 -9.24 -9.24 -22.96
N SER A 204 -8.47 -9.31 -21.89
CA SER A 204 -7.01 -9.25 -21.99
C SER A 204 -6.37 -10.60 -22.28
N PHE A 205 -5.20 -10.61 -22.92
CA PHE A 205 -4.42 -11.85 -23.09
C PHE A 205 -4.12 -12.55 -21.76
N GLU A 206 -3.86 -11.78 -20.70
CA GLU A 206 -3.68 -12.36 -19.37
C GLU A 206 -4.94 -13.04 -18.81
N GLU A 207 -6.13 -12.49 -19.04
CA GLU A 207 -7.41 -13.14 -18.67
C GLU A 207 -7.61 -14.45 -19.44
N LEU A 208 -7.34 -14.43 -20.75
CA LEU A 208 -7.43 -15.61 -21.59
C LEU A 208 -6.45 -16.72 -21.18
N ASP A 209 -5.19 -16.37 -20.88
CA ASP A 209 -4.19 -17.36 -20.45
C ASP A 209 -4.58 -18.02 -19.12
N LYS A 210 -5.07 -17.23 -18.15
CA LYS A 210 -5.57 -17.80 -16.89
C LYS A 210 -6.73 -18.76 -17.12
N LEU A 211 -7.62 -18.45 -18.07
CA LEU A 211 -8.72 -19.32 -18.42
C LEU A 211 -8.23 -20.64 -19.05
N ILE A 212 -7.31 -20.56 -20.02
CA ILE A 212 -6.69 -21.73 -20.67
C ILE A 212 -6.03 -22.62 -19.61
N GLU A 213 -5.27 -22.02 -18.69
CA GLU A 213 -4.65 -22.72 -17.55
C GLU A 213 -5.69 -23.37 -16.64
N SER A 214 -6.76 -22.65 -16.26
CA SER A 214 -7.80 -23.18 -15.37
C SER A 214 -8.56 -24.36 -15.97
N LYS A 215 -8.65 -24.44 -17.30
CA LYS A 215 -9.29 -25.52 -18.05
C LYS A 215 -8.30 -26.62 -18.47
N ASN A 216 -7.02 -26.52 -18.09
CA ASN A 216 -5.94 -27.44 -18.47
C ASN A 216 -5.87 -27.68 -20.00
N ILE A 217 -6.05 -26.61 -20.79
CA ILE A 217 -5.99 -26.69 -22.26
C ILE A 217 -4.54 -26.53 -22.70
N ASP A 218 -4.03 -27.53 -23.42
CA ASP A 218 -2.72 -27.46 -24.08
C ASP A 218 -2.87 -26.87 -25.48
N ILE A 219 -2.40 -25.63 -25.68
CA ILE A 219 -2.43 -24.94 -26.97
C ILE A 219 -1.68 -25.73 -28.04
N SER A 220 -0.61 -26.44 -27.67
CA SER A 220 0.26 -27.13 -28.62
C SER A 220 -0.43 -28.33 -29.29
N ALA A 221 -1.49 -28.85 -28.66
CA ALA A 221 -2.29 -29.96 -29.18
C ALA A 221 -3.28 -29.56 -30.29
N PHE A 222 -3.49 -28.26 -30.52
CA PHE A 222 -4.37 -27.77 -31.58
C PHE A 222 -3.63 -27.63 -32.90
N GLU A 223 -4.35 -27.84 -34.00
CA GLU A 223 -3.87 -27.49 -35.35
C GLU A 223 -3.85 -25.97 -35.53
N GLU A 224 -2.98 -25.46 -36.41
CA GLU A 224 -2.94 -24.03 -36.72
C GLU A 224 -4.20 -23.60 -37.51
N SER A 225 -4.79 -22.47 -37.12
CA SER A 225 -5.80 -21.76 -37.90
C SER A 225 -5.37 -20.33 -38.13
N ILE A 226 -5.68 -19.80 -39.31
CA ILE A 226 -5.58 -18.37 -39.58
C ILE A 226 -6.85 -17.64 -39.12
N PRO A 227 -6.77 -16.32 -38.85
CA PRO A 227 -7.96 -15.49 -38.66
C PRO A 227 -8.89 -15.54 -39.87
N ASP A 228 -10.20 -15.43 -39.63
CA ASP A 228 -11.24 -15.44 -40.66
C ASP A 228 -11.23 -14.14 -41.50
N MET A 229 -10.75 -13.04 -40.92
CA MET A 229 -10.36 -11.82 -41.64
C MET A 229 -9.06 -11.24 -41.07
N GLU A 230 -8.22 -10.69 -41.94
CA GLU A 230 -6.88 -10.21 -41.59
C GLU A 230 -6.62 -8.78 -42.09
N GLY A 231 -5.75 -8.06 -41.39
CA GLY A 231 -5.28 -6.74 -41.80
C GLY A 231 -4.02 -6.81 -42.64
N ASN A 232 -3.70 -5.70 -43.32
CA ASN A 232 -2.49 -5.62 -44.13
C ASN A 232 -1.21 -5.50 -43.28
N TYR A 233 -0.05 -5.56 -43.95
CA TYR A 233 1.27 -5.38 -43.33
C TYR A 233 1.39 -4.11 -42.50
N THR A 234 0.77 -3.01 -42.93
CA THR A 234 0.77 -1.73 -42.19
C THR A 234 0.03 -1.85 -40.86
N GLY A 235 -1.19 -2.41 -40.88
CA GLY A 235 -1.99 -2.61 -39.67
C GLY A 235 -1.33 -3.57 -38.68
N LYS A 236 -0.67 -4.63 -39.16
CA LYS A 236 0.03 -5.61 -38.30
C LYS A 236 1.26 -5.02 -37.57
N LYS A 237 1.79 -3.87 -38.00
CA LYS A 237 2.93 -3.18 -37.33
C LYS A 237 2.54 -2.35 -36.11
N TYR A 238 1.26 -2.03 -35.90
CA TYR A 238 0.78 -1.17 -34.81
C TYR A 238 1.26 -1.52 -33.39
N PRO A 239 1.46 -2.80 -33.02
CA PRO A 239 1.96 -3.14 -31.69
C PRO A 239 3.39 -2.65 -31.40
N LEU A 240 4.18 -2.41 -32.45
CA LEU A 240 5.57 -2.02 -32.39
C LEU A 240 5.70 -0.50 -32.31
N GLU A 241 6.83 -0.03 -31.77
CA GLU A 241 7.22 1.38 -31.89
C GLU A 241 7.48 1.75 -33.35
N ASN A 242 7.16 3.00 -33.71
CA ASN A 242 7.18 3.49 -35.09
C ASN A 242 6.24 2.69 -36.01
N GLY A 243 5.25 2.01 -35.42
CA GLY A 243 4.31 1.15 -36.13
C GLY A 243 3.38 1.95 -37.03
N ILE A 244 2.88 3.09 -36.52
CA ILE A 244 1.94 3.99 -37.19
C ILE A 244 2.70 4.86 -38.20
N LEU A 245 3.75 5.55 -37.77
CA LEU A 245 4.53 6.46 -38.62
C LEU A 245 5.16 5.72 -39.81
N SER A 246 5.58 4.46 -39.63
CA SER A 246 6.11 3.66 -40.73
C SER A 246 5.10 3.36 -41.85
N GLY A 247 3.79 3.48 -41.58
CA GLY A 247 2.72 3.38 -42.57
C GLY A 247 2.42 4.69 -43.31
N MET A 248 3.01 5.81 -42.86
CA MET A 248 2.74 7.16 -43.36
C MET A 248 4.02 7.86 -43.83
N LYS A 249 5.10 7.12 -44.08
CA LYS A 249 6.42 7.70 -44.39
C LYS A 249 6.40 8.66 -45.57
N GLU A 250 5.70 8.30 -46.64
CA GLU A 250 5.61 9.09 -47.87
C GLU A 250 4.95 10.43 -47.60
N ILE A 251 3.74 10.44 -47.02
CA ILE A 251 3.04 11.68 -46.72
C ILE A 251 3.76 12.55 -45.67
N ILE A 252 4.44 11.93 -44.69
CA ILE A 252 5.21 12.66 -43.70
C ILE A 252 6.42 13.34 -44.37
N ALA A 253 7.09 12.68 -45.31
CA ALA A 253 8.23 13.24 -46.02
C ALA A 253 7.85 14.46 -46.89
N GLU A 254 6.60 14.54 -47.34
CA GLU A 254 6.03 15.67 -48.07
C GLU A 254 5.48 16.77 -47.14
N SER A 255 5.36 16.48 -45.84
CA SER A 255 4.83 17.40 -44.84
C SER A 255 5.95 18.19 -44.14
N PRO A 256 5.64 19.32 -43.48
CA PRO A 256 6.60 20.05 -42.66
C PRO A 256 6.92 19.37 -41.31
N PHE A 257 6.31 18.20 -41.02
CA PHE A 257 6.44 17.54 -39.74
C PHE A 257 7.71 16.71 -39.62
N THR A 258 8.40 16.87 -38.49
CA THR A 258 9.45 15.95 -38.05
C THR A 258 8.82 14.76 -37.28
N PRO A 259 9.00 13.51 -37.73
CA PRO A 259 8.40 12.35 -37.08
C PRO A 259 9.13 11.96 -35.78
N LEU A 260 8.37 11.78 -34.70
CA LEU A 260 8.87 11.34 -33.39
C LEU A 260 8.06 10.15 -32.87
N SER A 261 8.73 9.02 -32.63
CA SER A 261 8.12 7.86 -31.96
C SER A 261 8.51 7.86 -30.48
N ILE A 262 7.54 8.10 -29.60
CA ILE A 262 7.78 8.24 -28.16
C ILE A 262 7.01 7.17 -27.41
N SER A 263 7.73 6.40 -26.59
CA SER A 263 7.16 5.37 -25.73
C SER A 263 7.53 5.59 -24.27
N GLY A 264 6.62 5.23 -23.36
CA GLY A 264 6.80 5.41 -21.91
C GLY A 264 6.18 6.70 -21.38
N ILE A 265 5.50 6.60 -20.24
CA ILE A 265 4.75 7.72 -19.64
C ILE A 265 5.66 8.92 -19.31
N ASP A 266 6.82 8.67 -18.73
CA ASP A 266 7.71 9.77 -18.30
C ASP A 266 8.34 10.48 -19.50
N ASN A 267 8.67 9.76 -20.58
CA ASN A 267 9.12 10.35 -21.85
C ASN A 267 8.01 11.19 -22.48
N LEU A 268 6.76 10.70 -22.45
CA LEU A 268 5.61 11.45 -22.95
C LEU A 268 5.36 12.72 -22.14
N LYS A 269 5.55 12.69 -20.81
CA LYS A 269 5.43 13.89 -19.98
C LYS A 269 6.42 14.97 -20.42
N GLY A 270 7.69 14.60 -20.62
CA GLY A 270 8.71 15.54 -21.09
C GLY A 270 8.38 16.10 -22.48
N ALA A 271 8.00 15.22 -23.42
CA ALA A 271 7.66 15.63 -24.77
C ALA A 271 6.41 16.53 -24.85
N PHE A 272 5.37 16.20 -24.10
CA PHE A 272 4.15 17.02 -24.03
C PHE A 272 4.39 18.33 -23.28
N GLY A 273 5.23 18.36 -22.25
CA GLY A 273 5.68 19.60 -21.62
C GLY A 273 6.36 20.53 -22.63
N ALA A 274 7.38 20.04 -23.33
CA ALA A 274 8.08 20.80 -24.37
C ALA A 274 7.15 21.25 -25.51
N LEU A 275 6.16 20.43 -25.88
CA LEU A 275 5.17 20.78 -26.91
C LEU A 275 4.19 21.87 -26.42
N SER A 276 3.81 21.83 -25.14
CA SER A 276 2.90 22.80 -24.51
C SER A 276 3.58 24.17 -24.33
N GLU A 277 4.85 24.15 -23.91
CA GLU A 277 5.70 25.35 -23.74
C GLU A 277 6.16 25.95 -25.08
N GLY A 278 6.01 25.21 -26.19
CA GLY A 278 6.38 25.65 -27.53
C GLY A 278 7.87 25.47 -27.86
N GLU A 279 8.63 24.77 -27.02
CA GLU A 279 10.02 24.37 -27.30
C GLU A 279 10.09 23.32 -28.41
N LEU A 280 9.08 22.45 -28.49
CA LEU A 280 8.92 21.46 -29.54
C LEU A 280 7.84 21.93 -30.54
N THR A 281 8.19 22.07 -31.82
CA THR A 281 7.27 22.53 -32.87
C THR A 281 7.53 21.82 -34.20
N ASN A 282 6.54 21.83 -35.11
CA ASN A 282 6.62 21.17 -36.41
C ASN A 282 6.88 19.67 -36.30
N VAL A 283 6.17 18.99 -35.38
CA VAL A 283 6.34 17.55 -35.13
C VAL A 283 5.07 16.75 -35.35
N ILE A 284 5.24 15.49 -35.78
CA ILE A 284 4.22 14.46 -35.71
C ILE A 284 4.67 13.38 -34.72
N ILE A 285 3.93 13.23 -33.63
CA ILE A 285 4.26 12.32 -32.54
C ILE A 285 3.43 11.04 -32.66
N GLU A 286 4.08 9.88 -32.69
CA GLU A 286 3.47 8.59 -32.36
C GLU A 286 3.68 8.32 -30.87
N ALA A 287 2.59 8.46 -30.12
CA ALA A 287 2.63 8.41 -28.66
C ALA A 287 2.11 7.06 -28.13
N ASN A 288 2.94 6.36 -27.34
CA ASN A 288 2.60 5.11 -26.69
C ASN A 288 2.95 5.16 -25.18
N SER A 289 1.99 4.84 -24.30
CA SER A 289 2.24 4.91 -22.85
C SER A 289 3.17 3.81 -22.34
N CYS A 290 3.12 2.63 -22.95
CA CYS A 290 3.95 1.49 -22.60
C CYS A 290 5.30 1.58 -23.32
N ILE A 291 6.39 1.33 -22.60
CA ILE A 291 7.71 1.19 -23.20
C ILE A 291 7.65 0.05 -24.21
N GLY A 292 8.09 0.31 -25.44
CA GLY A 292 8.03 -0.67 -26.51
C GLY A 292 6.68 -0.88 -27.19
N GLY A 293 5.74 0.05 -27.02
CA GLY A 293 4.41 -0.02 -27.64
C GLY A 293 3.51 -1.04 -26.96
N CYS A 294 2.52 -1.56 -27.69
CA CYS A 294 1.59 -2.55 -27.12
C CYS A 294 2.28 -3.86 -26.73
N MET A 295 3.49 -4.14 -27.24
CA MET A 295 4.32 -5.27 -26.79
C MET A 295 4.78 -5.12 -25.34
N GLY A 296 4.81 -3.92 -24.77
CA GLY A 296 5.07 -3.69 -23.34
C GLY A 296 3.80 -3.58 -22.49
N GLY A 297 2.64 -3.92 -23.04
CA GLY A 297 1.33 -3.72 -22.41
C GLY A 297 1.18 -4.40 -21.03
N PRO A 298 0.36 -3.84 -20.12
CA PRO A 298 0.24 -4.31 -18.75
C PRO A 298 -0.60 -5.58 -18.59
N ALA A 299 -1.31 -6.01 -19.64
CA ALA A 299 -2.22 -7.15 -19.63
C ALA A 299 -1.65 -8.34 -20.41
N ILE A 300 -0.33 -8.46 -20.42
CA ILE A 300 0.40 -9.54 -21.09
C ILE A 300 0.63 -10.66 -20.09
N PRO A 301 0.46 -11.94 -20.49
CA PRO A 301 0.65 -13.07 -19.59
C PRO A 301 2.03 -13.06 -18.91
N LYS A 302 2.09 -13.38 -17.62
CA LYS A 302 3.34 -13.37 -16.84
C LYS A 302 4.40 -14.35 -17.35
N LYS A 303 3.96 -15.45 -17.98
CA LYS A 303 4.83 -16.46 -18.59
C LYS A 303 5.38 -16.04 -19.95
N SER A 304 4.88 -14.96 -20.54
CA SER A 304 5.37 -14.44 -21.82
C SER A 304 6.85 -14.06 -21.72
N GLN A 305 7.57 -14.24 -22.83
CA GLN A 305 8.98 -13.89 -22.93
C GLN A 305 9.23 -12.39 -22.76
N ASN A 306 10.50 -12.01 -22.64
CA ASN A 306 10.87 -10.60 -22.56
C ASN A 306 10.33 -9.78 -23.76
N MET A 307 9.97 -8.53 -23.54
CA MET A 307 9.44 -7.61 -24.55
C MET A 307 10.26 -7.58 -25.84
N PHE A 308 11.60 -7.57 -25.76
CA PHE A 308 12.46 -7.50 -26.95
C PHE A 308 12.34 -8.76 -27.81
N VAL A 309 12.21 -9.93 -27.20
CA VAL A 309 12.00 -11.19 -27.92
C VAL A 309 10.65 -11.16 -28.65
N ARG A 310 9.61 -10.69 -27.97
CA ARG A 310 8.27 -10.56 -28.55
C ARG A 310 8.24 -9.57 -29.72
N LYS A 311 8.96 -8.45 -29.64
CA LYS A 311 9.14 -7.50 -30.76
C LYS A 311 9.83 -8.18 -31.95
N THR A 312 10.91 -8.91 -31.72
CA THR A 312 11.63 -9.62 -32.79
C THR A 312 10.76 -10.69 -33.46
N LYS A 313 10.02 -11.49 -32.67
CA LYS A 313 9.05 -12.47 -33.17
C LYS A 313 7.95 -11.83 -34.01
N THR A 314 7.39 -10.71 -33.54
CA THR A 314 6.39 -9.96 -34.30
C THR A 314 6.96 -9.55 -35.65
N LYS A 315 8.15 -8.92 -35.68
CA LYS A 315 8.80 -8.48 -36.91
C LYS A 315 9.09 -9.63 -37.88
N SER A 316 9.61 -10.75 -37.39
CA SER A 316 9.93 -11.90 -38.25
C SER A 316 8.68 -12.57 -38.83
N ARG A 317 7.56 -12.55 -38.09
CA ARG A 317 6.28 -13.12 -38.53
C ARG A 317 5.50 -12.22 -39.49
N ILE A 318 5.59 -10.90 -39.34
CA ILE A 318 4.88 -9.97 -40.23
C ILE A 318 5.62 -9.74 -41.56
N HIS A 319 6.95 -9.86 -41.59
CA HIS A 319 7.75 -9.55 -42.78
C HIS A 319 7.36 -10.39 -44.01
N PRO A 320 7.13 -11.72 -43.91
CA PRO A 320 6.68 -12.55 -45.02
C PRO A 320 5.25 -12.24 -45.50
N LEU A 321 4.45 -11.52 -44.70
CA LEU A 321 3.04 -11.21 -45.01
C LEU A 321 2.89 -9.95 -45.87
N ARG A 322 3.99 -9.30 -46.26
CA ARG A 322 3.95 -8.02 -47.00
C ARG A 322 3.18 -8.13 -48.33
N ASP A 323 3.43 -9.19 -49.08
CA ASP A 323 2.91 -9.38 -50.44
C ASP A 323 1.89 -10.53 -50.52
N LYS A 324 1.45 -11.03 -49.36
CA LYS A 324 0.51 -12.16 -49.29
C LYS A 324 -0.93 -11.65 -49.39
N ALA A 325 -1.74 -12.32 -50.21
CA ALA A 325 -3.18 -12.06 -50.26
C ALA A 325 -3.83 -12.42 -48.92
N TYR A 326 -4.84 -11.64 -48.52
CA TYR A 326 -5.58 -11.81 -47.27
C TYR A 326 -7.06 -11.48 -47.48
N LYS A 327 -7.93 -12.07 -46.66
CA LYS A 327 -9.38 -11.79 -46.68
C LYS A 327 -9.68 -10.57 -45.82
N ASN A 328 -10.48 -9.65 -46.34
CA ASN A 328 -10.83 -8.39 -45.67
C ASN A 328 -12.21 -7.92 -46.13
N TYR A 329 -12.77 -6.93 -45.42
CA TYR A 329 -14.03 -6.26 -45.78
C TYR A 329 -13.95 -5.52 -47.12
N GLU A 330 -15.10 -5.41 -47.77
CA GLU A 330 -15.30 -4.60 -48.96
C GLU A 330 -15.31 -3.10 -48.64
N LEU A 331 -15.02 -2.26 -49.64
CA LEU A 331 -14.89 -0.81 -49.46
C LEU A 331 -16.15 -0.16 -48.86
N HIS A 332 -17.34 -0.60 -49.25
CA HIS A 332 -18.60 -0.06 -48.77
C HIS A 332 -18.80 -0.31 -47.26
N GLU A 333 -18.28 -1.41 -46.74
CA GLU A 333 -18.32 -1.77 -45.32
C GLU A 333 -17.35 -0.92 -44.49
N LYS A 334 -16.28 -0.43 -45.12
CA LYS A 334 -15.31 0.49 -44.50
C LYS A 334 -15.76 1.94 -44.49
N ASN A 335 -16.73 2.31 -45.32
CA ASN A 335 -17.25 3.67 -45.37
C ASN A 335 -18.21 3.92 -44.19
N LEU A 336 -17.65 4.41 -43.10
CA LEU A 336 -18.29 4.66 -41.81
C LEU A 336 -17.73 5.96 -41.21
N ASP A 337 -18.42 6.49 -40.21
CA ASP A 337 -17.91 7.60 -39.42
C ASP A 337 -16.90 7.08 -38.38
N TYR A 338 -15.69 7.65 -38.39
CA TYR A 338 -14.59 7.34 -37.48
C TYR A 338 -14.13 8.57 -36.69
N GLU A 339 -14.89 9.67 -36.73
CA GLU A 339 -14.56 10.86 -35.99
C GLU A 339 -14.65 10.60 -34.47
N ARG A 340 -13.70 11.17 -33.73
CA ARG A 340 -13.65 11.08 -32.28
C ARG A 340 -13.46 12.46 -31.67
N HIS A 341 -14.29 12.76 -30.69
CA HIS A 341 -14.16 13.98 -29.91
C HIS A 341 -13.40 13.75 -28.61
N PHE A 342 -12.38 14.57 -28.38
CA PHE A 342 -11.64 14.65 -27.12
C PHE A 342 -12.17 15.82 -26.28
N ARG A 343 -12.18 15.66 -24.96
CA ARG A 343 -12.73 16.67 -24.04
C ARG A 343 -11.68 17.10 -23.03
N ASN A 344 -11.72 18.36 -22.63
CA ASN A 344 -10.90 18.82 -21.51
C ASN A 344 -11.41 18.15 -20.22
N LYS A 345 -10.54 17.35 -19.59
CA LYS A 345 -10.78 16.65 -18.32
C LYS A 345 -9.78 17.10 -17.25
N GLN A 346 -9.23 18.30 -17.39
CA GLN A 346 -8.18 18.79 -16.52
C GLN A 346 -8.60 18.69 -15.06
N TYR A 347 -7.78 18.00 -14.28
CA TYR A 347 -7.99 17.93 -12.83
C TYR A 347 -7.65 19.30 -12.24
N GLN A 348 -8.65 19.97 -11.65
CA GLN A 348 -8.44 21.22 -10.94
C GLN A 348 -7.93 20.92 -9.53
N HIS A 349 -6.66 21.24 -9.29
CA HIS A 349 -6.08 21.13 -7.96
C HIS A 349 -6.74 22.15 -7.03
N PRO A 350 -7.22 21.72 -5.85
CA PRO A 350 -7.60 22.66 -4.81
C PRO A 350 -6.40 23.55 -4.48
N PHE A 351 -6.64 24.84 -4.34
CA PHE A 351 -5.61 25.78 -3.90
C PHE A 351 -5.44 25.68 -2.38
N TYR A 352 -4.21 25.48 -1.93
CA TYR A 352 -3.84 25.48 -0.52
C TYR A 352 -2.91 26.64 -0.22
N ARG A 353 -3.08 27.28 0.95
CA ARG A 353 -2.21 28.38 1.35
C ARG A 353 -0.85 27.82 1.77
N GLU A 354 0.20 28.62 1.62
CA GLU A 354 1.55 28.25 2.09
C GLU A 354 1.59 27.92 3.58
N GLU A 355 0.72 28.55 4.38
CA GLU A 355 0.56 28.27 5.81
C GLU A 355 0.08 26.84 6.07
N ASP A 356 -0.88 26.34 5.28
CA ASP A 356 -1.42 24.98 5.39
C ASP A 356 -0.34 23.95 5.01
N ILE A 357 0.39 24.23 3.93
CA ILE A 357 1.49 23.38 3.46
C ILE A 357 2.59 23.30 4.53
N ARG A 358 2.97 24.45 5.11
CA ARG A 358 3.95 24.51 6.21
C ARG A 358 3.48 23.75 7.44
N SER A 359 2.21 23.87 7.83
CA SER A 359 1.66 23.12 8.97
C SER A 359 1.84 21.60 8.79
N ILE A 360 1.61 21.09 7.58
CA ILE A 360 1.85 19.66 7.30
C ILE A 360 3.34 19.32 7.28
N LEU A 361 4.19 20.16 6.68
CA LEU A 361 5.64 19.97 6.68
C LEU A 361 6.19 19.88 8.11
N GLU A 362 5.76 20.76 9.01
CA GLU A 362 6.13 20.72 10.42
C GLU A 362 5.66 19.43 11.10
N LYS A 363 4.44 18.96 10.81
CA LYS A 363 3.93 17.67 11.32
C LYS A 363 4.75 16.45 10.87
N ILE A 364 5.46 16.52 9.75
CA ILE A 364 6.38 15.47 9.29
C ILE A 364 7.85 15.77 9.63
N GLY A 365 8.09 16.67 10.60
CA GLY A 365 9.43 17.01 11.11
C GLY A 365 10.27 17.85 10.15
N LYS A 366 9.64 18.70 9.34
CA LYS A 366 10.29 19.60 8.38
C LYS A 366 10.04 21.05 8.79
N HIS A 367 10.99 21.63 9.52
CA HIS A 367 10.86 22.99 10.08
C HIS A 367 11.52 24.05 9.20
N SER A 368 12.44 23.65 8.33
CA SER A 368 13.18 24.52 7.44
C SER A 368 13.32 23.91 6.05
N LYS A 369 13.68 24.74 5.05
CA LYS A 369 13.99 24.26 3.69
C LYS A 369 15.12 23.22 3.66
N LYS A 370 16.04 23.26 4.62
CA LYS A 370 17.14 22.27 4.71
C LYS A 370 16.63 20.89 5.09
N ASP A 371 15.52 20.82 5.81
CA ASP A 371 14.93 19.54 6.22
C ASP A 371 14.19 18.86 5.06
N GLU A 372 13.78 19.62 4.04
CA GLU A 372 13.06 19.14 2.85
C GLU A 372 13.97 18.31 1.93
N LEU A 373 14.23 17.07 2.32
CA LEU A 373 15.15 16.16 1.62
C LEU A 373 14.74 15.82 0.18
N ASN A 374 13.45 15.94 -0.16
CA ASN A 374 12.91 15.59 -1.48
C ASN A 374 13.36 14.19 -1.99
N CYS A 375 13.49 13.24 -1.07
CA CYS A 375 14.11 11.93 -1.36
C CYS A 375 13.23 10.96 -2.16
N GLY A 376 11.96 11.27 -2.43
CA GLY A 376 11.05 10.38 -3.17
C GLY A 376 10.54 9.14 -2.44
N ALA A 377 11.04 8.82 -1.23
CA ALA A 377 10.73 7.55 -0.54
C ALA A 377 9.23 7.33 -0.26
N CYS A 378 8.50 8.41 0.00
CA CYS A 378 7.05 8.38 0.23
C CYS A 378 6.22 8.32 -1.07
N GLY A 379 6.87 8.36 -2.23
CA GLY A 379 6.23 8.34 -3.55
C GLY A 379 5.87 9.69 -4.14
N TYR A 380 6.27 10.80 -3.50
CA TYR A 380 6.13 12.16 -4.00
C TYR A 380 7.51 12.76 -4.27
N ASP A 381 7.61 13.55 -5.33
CA ASP A 381 8.90 14.01 -5.86
C ASP A 381 9.49 15.10 -4.95
N THR A 382 8.64 15.94 -4.34
CA THR A 382 9.04 16.90 -3.30
C THR A 382 8.30 16.69 -1.97
N CYS A 383 8.89 17.17 -0.87
CA CYS A 383 8.25 17.24 0.43
C CYS A 383 7.01 18.14 0.41
N ARG A 384 6.99 19.18 -0.43
CA ARG A 384 5.82 20.04 -0.66
C ARG A 384 4.69 19.27 -1.36
N ASP A 385 4.98 18.51 -2.42
CA ASP A 385 3.96 17.67 -3.08
C ASP A 385 3.38 16.65 -2.12
N LYS A 386 4.23 16.07 -1.27
CA LYS A 386 3.78 15.20 -0.18
C LYS A 386 2.83 15.94 0.76
N ALA A 387 3.18 17.15 1.21
CA ALA A 387 2.32 17.93 2.10
C ALA A 387 0.97 18.27 1.45
N ILE A 388 0.97 18.72 0.19
CA ILE A 388 -0.25 19.00 -0.59
C ILE A 388 -1.11 17.74 -0.70
N SER A 389 -0.50 16.57 -0.97
CA SER A 389 -1.27 15.33 -1.06
C SER A 389 -1.92 14.89 0.27
N VAL A 390 -1.33 15.27 1.40
CA VAL A 390 -1.95 15.04 2.73
C VAL A 390 -3.13 16.00 2.91
N LEU A 391 -3.01 17.26 2.50
CA LEU A 391 -4.11 18.23 2.53
C LEU A 391 -5.28 17.80 1.62
N GLU A 392 -4.99 17.23 0.46
CA GLU A 392 -5.99 16.64 -0.45
C GLU A 392 -6.62 15.34 0.09
N GLY A 393 -6.17 14.82 1.24
CA GLY A 393 -6.65 13.56 1.80
C GLY A 393 -6.23 12.32 0.99
N LEU A 394 -5.23 12.44 0.13
CA LEU A 394 -4.72 11.33 -0.70
C LEU A 394 -3.67 10.49 0.03
N SER A 395 -3.06 11.04 1.08
CA SER A 395 -1.91 10.41 1.72
C SER A 395 -1.83 10.76 3.20
N HIS A 396 -1.06 9.97 3.96
CA HIS A 396 -0.86 10.19 5.39
C HIS A 396 0.54 10.73 5.73
N PRO A 397 0.70 11.56 6.78
CA PRO A 397 2.01 12.03 7.25
C PRO A 397 3.00 10.88 7.49
N GLN A 398 2.50 9.77 8.04
CA GLN A 398 3.24 8.55 8.35
C GLN A 398 3.83 7.83 7.13
N MET A 399 3.47 8.19 5.90
CA MET A 399 4.15 7.61 4.72
C MET A 399 5.57 8.20 4.51
N CYS A 400 5.92 9.27 5.21
CA CYS A 400 7.26 9.85 5.16
C CYS A 400 8.25 8.95 5.91
N MET A 401 9.02 8.15 5.16
CA MET A 401 9.97 7.19 5.74
C MET A 401 11.00 7.83 6.71
N PRO A 402 11.65 8.97 6.38
CA PRO A 402 12.54 9.63 7.33
C PRO A 402 11.84 10.07 8.61
N PHE A 403 10.62 10.60 8.48
CA PHE A 403 9.81 11.00 9.64
C PHE A 403 9.46 9.80 10.52
N MET A 404 8.96 8.71 9.92
CA MET A 404 8.62 7.52 10.69
C MET A 404 9.80 6.86 11.37
N ARG A 405 10.97 6.86 10.72
CA ARG A 405 12.19 6.38 11.34
C ARG A 405 12.55 7.22 12.58
N ASN A 406 12.57 8.54 12.43
CA ASN A 406 12.88 9.45 13.54
C ASN A 406 11.86 9.32 14.68
N GLU A 407 10.58 9.18 14.38
CA GLU A 407 9.54 8.99 15.40
C GLU A 407 9.68 7.65 16.12
N ALA A 408 9.98 6.55 15.41
CA ALA A 408 10.22 5.25 16.03
C ALA A 408 11.46 5.24 16.96
N GLU A 409 12.53 5.92 16.57
CA GLU A 409 13.74 6.08 17.38
C GLU A 409 13.46 6.93 18.64
N LYS A 410 12.73 8.05 18.50
CA LYS A 410 12.37 8.91 19.64
C LYS A 410 11.49 8.21 20.68
N ILE A 411 10.45 7.49 20.25
CA ILE A 411 9.51 6.85 21.19
C ILE A 411 10.25 5.87 22.10
N SER A 412 11.14 5.05 21.53
CA SER A 412 11.94 4.08 22.29
C SER A 412 12.86 4.77 23.31
N ASN A 413 13.49 5.88 22.91
CA ASN A 413 14.35 6.66 23.79
C ASN A 413 13.58 7.34 24.92
N ILE A 414 12.38 7.89 24.65
CA ILE A 414 11.55 8.55 25.67
C ILE A 414 11.17 7.57 26.78
N TYR A 415 10.74 6.35 26.43
CA TYR A 415 10.41 5.35 27.45
C TYR A 415 11.61 4.97 28.32
N PHE A 416 12.81 4.90 27.73
CA PHE A 416 14.03 4.62 28.47
C PHE A 416 14.43 5.81 29.38
N GLU A 417 14.48 7.03 28.83
CA GLU A 417 14.91 8.25 29.52
C GLU A 417 13.99 8.66 30.68
N TYR A 418 12.66 8.57 30.49
CA TYR A 418 11.67 9.06 31.45
C TYR A 418 10.99 7.95 32.27
N SER A 419 11.51 6.71 32.22
CA SER A 419 10.99 5.63 33.06
C SER A 419 11.16 5.96 34.55
N PRO A 420 10.10 5.80 35.39
CA PRO A 420 10.20 5.95 36.83
C PRO A 420 10.97 4.78 37.49
N SER A 421 11.07 3.65 36.78
CA SER A 421 11.89 2.50 37.17
C SER A 421 13.34 2.70 36.70
N ILE A 422 14.29 2.17 37.46
CA ILE A 422 15.67 2.03 37.03
C ILE A 422 15.72 0.90 35.99
N ILE A 423 16.32 1.18 34.84
CA ILE A 423 16.48 0.22 33.76
C ILE A 423 17.97 0.06 33.48
N VAL A 424 18.45 -1.17 33.59
CA VAL A 424 19.82 -1.57 33.24
C VAL A 424 19.79 -2.60 32.10
N ILE A 425 20.65 -2.40 31.11
CA ILE A 425 20.79 -3.31 29.98
C ILE A 425 22.19 -3.92 30.03
N ALA A 426 22.29 -5.24 30.05
CA ALA A 426 23.56 -5.96 30.08
C ALA A 426 23.66 -7.02 28.98
N ASP A 427 24.88 -7.34 28.55
CA ASP A 427 25.15 -8.47 27.66
C ASP A 427 25.20 -9.81 28.42
N LEU A 428 25.36 -10.93 27.70
CA LEU A 428 25.50 -12.27 28.29
C LEU A 428 26.80 -12.46 29.11
N SER A 429 27.77 -11.57 28.94
CA SER A 429 29.01 -11.54 29.72
C SER A 429 28.86 -10.66 30.97
N LEU A 430 27.64 -10.19 31.26
CA LEU A 430 27.29 -9.29 32.37
C LEU A 430 28.01 -7.94 32.29
N ASN A 431 28.31 -7.43 31.10
CA ASN A 431 28.79 -6.06 30.92
C ASN A 431 27.62 -5.11 30.70
N ILE A 432 27.69 -3.91 31.29
CA ILE A 432 26.66 -2.88 31.19
C ILE A 432 26.71 -2.25 29.80
N LEU A 433 25.63 -2.40 29.03
CA LEU A 433 25.46 -1.78 27.72
C LEU A 433 24.84 -0.38 27.84
N ASP A 434 23.82 -0.25 28.69
CA ASP A 434 23.09 1.00 28.91
C ASP A 434 22.47 1.08 30.32
N LEU A 435 22.25 2.30 30.79
CA LEU A 435 21.64 2.62 32.08
C LEU A 435 20.82 3.90 31.92
N ASN A 436 19.55 3.86 32.32
CA ASN A 436 18.69 5.04 32.20
C ASN A 436 19.02 6.13 33.24
N PRO A 437 18.57 7.39 33.05
CA PRO A 437 18.86 8.50 33.96
C PRO A 437 18.43 8.26 35.42
N MET A 438 17.33 7.52 35.63
CA MET A 438 16.90 7.11 36.97
C MET A 438 17.96 6.21 37.63
N GLY A 439 18.52 5.27 36.88
CA GLY A 439 19.63 4.43 37.32
C GLY A 439 20.91 5.22 37.59
N GLU A 440 21.28 6.17 36.72
CA GLU A 440 22.42 7.05 36.94
C GLU A 440 22.31 7.81 38.28
N SER A 441 21.11 8.34 38.58
CA SER A 441 20.81 9.02 39.83
C SER A 441 20.88 8.07 41.04
N ALA A 442 20.27 6.89 40.93
CA ALA A 442 20.22 5.91 42.02
C ALA A 442 21.60 5.34 42.37
N PHE A 443 22.41 5.01 41.37
CA PHE A 443 23.76 4.46 41.53
C PHE A 443 24.85 5.54 41.64
N LYS A 444 24.48 6.82 41.59
CA LYS A 444 25.39 7.99 41.66
C LYS A 444 26.54 7.91 40.66
N THR A 445 26.23 7.49 39.43
CA THR A 445 27.20 7.27 38.35
C THR A 445 26.66 7.84 37.03
N THR A 446 27.45 7.74 35.96
CA THR A 446 26.99 8.08 34.61
C THR A 446 27.36 6.97 33.64
N ILE A 447 26.51 6.71 32.64
CA ILE A 447 26.68 5.64 31.66
C ILE A 447 28.01 5.80 30.90
N GLY A 448 28.44 7.03 30.65
CA GLY A 448 29.74 7.29 30.03
C GLY A 448 30.95 6.75 30.81
N LYS A 449 30.82 6.52 32.12
CA LYS A 449 31.89 5.96 32.97
C LYS A 449 31.82 4.43 33.10
N ILE A 450 30.61 3.87 33.13
CA ILE A 450 30.37 2.46 33.44
C ILE A 450 30.02 1.60 32.23
N ARG A 451 29.84 2.19 31.04
CA ARG A 451 29.58 1.42 29.82
C ARG A 451 30.72 0.44 29.57
N ASN A 452 30.35 -0.80 29.24
CA ASN A 452 31.20 -1.96 29.07
C ASN A 452 31.99 -2.39 30.33
N GLN A 453 31.66 -1.84 31.50
CA GLN A 453 32.17 -2.38 32.76
C GLN A 453 31.28 -3.53 33.25
N PRO A 454 31.81 -4.44 34.09
CA PRO A 454 31.02 -5.51 34.71
C PRO A 454 29.86 -4.95 35.53
N LEU A 455 28.69 -5.56 35.43
CA LEU A 455 27.49 -5.21 36.20
C LEU A 455 27.72 -5.29 37.72
N SER A 456 28.63 -6.18 38.13
CA SER A 456 29.10 -6.33 39.52
C SER A 456 29.70 -5.06 40.11
N SER A 457 30.04 -4.05 39.29
CA SER A 457 30.52 -2.74 39.75
C SER A 457 29.45 -1.87 40.42
N ILE A 458 28.16 -2.09 40.11
CA ILE A 458 27.05 -1.27 40.61
C ILE A 458 26.01 -2.08 41.39
N MET A 459 25.93 -3.40 41.18
CA MET A 459 24.98 -4.25 41.88
C MET A 459 25.41 -5.73 41.89
N PRO A 460 24.88 -6.56 42.81
CA PRO A 460 25.07 -8.01 42.78
C PRO A 460 24.51 -8.63 41.49
N THR A 461 25.13 -9.71 41.00
CA THR A 461 24.83 -10.30 39.67
C THR A 461 24.33 -11.74 39.74
N GLU A 462 24.08 -12.28 40.92
CA GLU A 462 23.63 -13.65 41.14
C GLU A 462 22.34 -13.93 40.39
N ASP A 463 21.38 -12.99 40.50
CA ASP A 463 20.07 -13.07 39.88
C ASP A 463 20.15 -13.00 38.34
N PHE A 464 21.05 -12.19 37.79
CA PHE A 464 21.32 -12.17 36.35
C PHE A 464 21.97 -13.47 35.86
N THR A 465 22.87 -14.04 36.66
CA THR A 465 23.56 -15.29 36.34
C THR A 465 22.58 -16.47 36.33
N GLU A 466 21.63 -16.50 37.27
CA GLU A 466 20.55 -17.49 37.30
C GLU A 466 19.68 -17.42 36.04
N VAL A 467 19.32 -16.22 35.60
CA VAL A 467 18.55 -16.01 34.36
C VAL A 467 19.32 -16.46 33.11
N ILE A 468 20.63 -16.23 33.05
CA ILE A 468 21.47 -16.75 31.95
C ILE A 468 21.48 -18.27 31.94
N ASN A 469 21.63 -18.91 33.11
CA ASN A 469 21.75 -20.36 33.23
C ASN A 469 20.42 -21.08 32.95
N THR A 470 19.31 -20.53 33.42
CA THR A 470 17.96 -21.10 33.23
C THR A 470 17.39 -20.78 31.85
N GLY A 471 17.79 -19.63 31.27
CA GLY A 471 17.19 -19.10 30.04
C GLY A 471 15.78 -18.56 30.23
N GLU A 472 15.28 -18.48 31.46
CA GLU A 472 13.94 -18.01 31.81
C GLU A 472 13.98 -16.65 32.51
N SER A 473 13.01 -15.78 32.22
CA SER A 473 12.94 -14.45 32.82
C SER A 473 12.49 -14.50 34.29
N MET A 474 13.05 -13.65 35.13
CA MET A 474 12.70 -13.54 36.54
C MET A 474 11.50 -12.60 36.77
N VAL A 475 10.45 -13.13 37.39
CA VAL A 475 9.15 -12.43 37.58
C VAL A 475 9.23 -11.32 38.64
N GLY A 476 10.12 -11.44 39.63
CA GLY A 476 10.34 -10.38 40.61
C GLY A 476 10.91 -10.87 41.94
N LYS A 477 11.99 -10.25 42.39
CA LYS A 477 12.66 -10.57 43.66
C LYS A 477 13.02 -9.28 44.40
N LYS A 478 13.00 -9.34 45.73
CA LYS A 478 13.50 -8.23 46.55
C LYS A 478 15.03 -8.27 46.56
N LEU A 479 15.65 -7.14 46.27
CA LEU A 479 17.09 -6.95 46.29
C LEU A 479 17.43 -5.82 47.28
N ASN A 480 18.26 -6.11 48.26
CA ASN A 480 18.75 -5.10 49.19
C ASN A 480 20.11 -4.59 48.72
N LEU A 481 20.18 -3.31 48.38
CA LEU A 481 21.41 -2.62 47.96
C LEU A 481 21.94 -1.80 49.12
N GLU A 482 22.56 -2.47 50.09
CA GLU A 482 23.08 -1.85 51.32
C GLU A 482 24.04 -0.69 51.04
N GLY A 483 24.91 -0.81 50.03
CA GLY A 483 25.86 0.22 49.62
C GLY A 483 25.22 1.54 49.15
N TYR A 484 23.94 1.49 48.78
CA TYR A 484 23.17 2.67 48.36
C TYR A 484 22.05 3.03 49.34
N GLY A 485 21.83 2.23 50.39
CA GLY A 485 20.73 2.41 51.34
C GLY A 485 19.36 2.27 50.69
N LYS A 486 19.22 1.35 49.74
CA LYS A 486 18.02 1.18 48.92
C LYS A 486 17.51 -0.26 48.93
N ILE A 487 16.18 -0.41 49.01
CA ILE A 487 15.49 -1.69 48.83
C ILE A 487 14.80 -1.63 47.47
N MET A 488 15.23 -2.50 46.56
CA MET A 488 14.73 -2.57 45.19
C MET A 488 13.86 -3.82 45.01
N TYR A 489 12.85 -3.71 44.17
CA TYR A 489 12.15 -4.85 43.60
C TYR A 489 12.66 -5.07 42.17
N GLU A 490 13.45 -6.12 42.00
CA GLU A 490 14.16 -6.45 40.77
C GLU A 490 13.35 -7.41 39.91
N ARG A 491 13.30 -7.14 38.61
CA ARG A 491 12.85 -8.06 37.56
C ARG A 491 13.89 -8.13 36.47
N ILE A 492 14.12 -9.32 35.92
CA ILE A 492 15.12 -9.52 34.87
C ILE A 492 14.45 -10.22 33.70
N ILE A 493 14.45 -9.58 32.55
CA ILE A 493 13.89 -10.12 31.30
C ILE A 493 15.04 -10.54 30.40
N TYR A 494 15.01 -11.78 29.94
CA TYR A 494 15.99 -12.30 28.98
C TYR A 494 15.45 -12.21 27.55
N LEU A 495 16.21 -11.58 26.65
CA LEU A 495 15.89 -11.45 25.23
C LEU A 495 16.84 -12.32 24.39
N PRO A 496 16.52 -13.61 24.14
CA PRO A 496 17.45 -14.58 23.54
C PRO A 496 17.89 -14.22 22.12
N LYS A 497 16.99 -13.63 21.32
CA LYS A 497 17.33 -13.20 19.93
C LYS A 497 18.37 -12.09 19.89
N ASN A 498 18.40 -11.24 20.91
CA ASN A 498 19.28 -10.08 20.98
C ASN A 498 20.52 -10.32 21.86
N LYS A 499 20.56 -11.43 22.61
CA LYS A 499 21.62 -11.77 23.58
C LYS A 499 21.81 -10.69 24.65
N ILE A 500 20.69 -10.16 25.16
CA ILE A 500 20.66 -9.05 26.12
C ILE A 500 19.78 -9.43 27.31
N LEU A 501 20.17 -8.95 28.49
CA LEU A 501 19.42 -9.01 29.74
C LEU A 501 18.92 -7.61 30.09
N PHE A 502 17.66 -7.52 30.47
CA PHE A 502 16.98 -6.27 30.80
C PHE A 502 16.58 -6.29 32.27
N GLY A 503 17.32 -5.59 33.12
CA GLY A 503 17.04 -5.45 34.54
C GLY A 503 16.15 -4.23 34.79
N ILE A 504 15.01 -4.45 35.44
CA ILE A 504 14.08 -3.41 35.87
C ILE A 504 14.04 -3.41 37.39
N LEU A 505 14.48 -2.32 38.00
CA LEU A 505 14.56 -2.15 39.45
C LEU A 505 13.60 -1.03 39.87
N ASN A 506 12.66 -1.36 40.76
CA ASN A 506 11.75 -0.39 41.37
C ASN A 506 12.17 -0.10 42.80
N ASP A 507 12.37 1.17 43.15
CA ASP A 507 12.66 1.57 44.52
C ASP A 507 11.42 1.43 45.40
N ILE A 508 11.45 0.48 46.34
CA ILE A 508 10.38 0.21 47.30
C ILE A 508 10.79 0.58 48.73
N THR A 509 11.86 1.37 48.89
CA THR A 509 12.44 1.69 50.20
C THR A 509 11.42 2.36 51.13
N GLU A 510 10.70 3.38 50.65
CA GLU A 510 9.69 4.06 51.46
C GLU A 510 8.52 3.15 51.86
N GLU A 511 8.09 2.28 50.94
CA GLU A 511 6.99 1.36 51.18
C GLU A 511 7.34 0.34 52.26
N GLU A 512 8.59 -0.14 52.24
CA GLU A 512 9.07 -1.09 53.22
C GLU A 512 9.29 -0.44 54.59
N MET A 513 9.84 0.79 54.63
CA MET A 513 9.95 1.57 55.87
C MET A 513 8.58 1.84 56.51
N LYS A 514 7.57 2.18 55.70
CA LYS A 514 6.19 2.36 56.19
C LYS A 514 5.61 1.06 56.75
N LYS A 515 5.84 -0.09 56.08
CA LYS A 515 5.43 -1.39 56.61
C LYS A 515 6.08 -1.69 57.94
N GLU A 516 7.39 -1.46 58.06
CA GLU A 516 8.13 -1.68 59.30
C GLU A 516 7.64 -0.79 60.44
N GLN A 517 7.38 0.50 60.17
CA GLN A 517 6.77 1.43 61.12
C GLN A 517 5.38 0.96 61.58
N ILE A 518 4.54 0.46 60.66
CA ILE A 518 3.22 -0.07 61.00
C ILE A 518 3.35 -1.32 61.89
N VAL A 519 4.29 -2.21 61.59
CA VAL A 519 4.55 -3.40 62.42
C VAL A 519 4.99 -3.00 63.82
N ASN A 520 5.96 -2.09 63.94
CA ASN A 520 6.43 -1.58 65.23
C ASN A 520 5.32 -0.84 66.01
N PHE A 521 4.51 -0.04 65.32
CA PHE A 521 3.35 0.62 65.93
C PHE A 521 2.35 -0.39 66.50
N LYS A 522 2.06 -1.48 65.78
CA LYS A 522 1.19 -2.56 66.27
C LYS A 522 1.75 -3.22 67.52
N LEU A 523 3.05 -3.53 67.55
CA LEU A 523 3.72 -4.14 68.71
C LEU A 523 3.67 -3.22 69.94
N ASN A 524 4.02 -1.94 69.78
CA ASN A 524 3.97 -0.95 70.86
C ASN A 524 2.53 -0.75 71.39
N THR A 525 1.54 -0.81 70.50
CA THR A 525 0.13 -0.71 70.88
C THR A 525 -0.30 -1.89 71.74
N LEU A 526 0.11 -3.11 71.40
CA LEU A 526 -0.15 -4.32 72.20
C LEU A 526 0.50 -4.22 73.59
N GLU A 527 1.76 -3.84 73.65
CA GLU A 527 2.48 -3.70 74.93
C GLU A 527 1.83 -2.65 75.84
N THR A 528 1.35 -1.55 75.25
CA THR A 528 0.63 -0.50 75.99
C THR A 528 -0.71 -1.00 76.51
N ALA A 529 -1.46 -1.77 75.70
CA ALA A 529 -2.73 -2.37 76.12
C ALA A 529 -2.53 -3.34 77.30
N ASP A 530 -1.51 -4.20 77.24
CA ASP A 530 -1.18 -5.14 78.31
C ASP A 530 -0.85 -4.41 79.63
N LYS A 531 -0.04 -3.35 79.57
CA LYS A 531 0.27 -2.51 80.75
C LYS A 531 -0.98 -1.86 81.37
N VAL A 532 -1.93 -1.43 80.54
CA VAL A 532 -3.20 -0.86 81.02
C VAL A 532 -4.05 -1.94 81.68
N ILE A 533 -4.13 -3.14 81.09
CA ILE A 533 -4.86 -4.28 81.64
C ILE A 533 -4.28 -4.67 83.02
N GLU A 534 -2.96 -4.79 83.14
CA GLU A 534 -2.31 -5.08 84.43
C GLU A 534 -2.62 -4.02 85.48
N LYS A 535 -2.57 -2.74 85.11
CA LYS A 535 -2.86 -1.63 86.03
C LYS A 535 -4.32 -1.67 86.50
N GLN A 536 -5.27 -1.90 85.59
CA GLN A 536 -6.69 -2.03 85.94
C GLN A 536 -6.96 -3.26 86.82
N MET A 537 -6.28 -4.38 86.56
CA MET A 537 -6.35 -5.58 87.42
C MET A 537 -5.83 -5.31 88.83
N ARG A 538 -4.70 -4.60 88.97
CA ARG A 538 -4.16 -4.23 90.28
C ARG A 538 -5.13 -3.32 91.06
N VAL A 539 -5.69 -2.31 90.41
CA VAL A 539 -6.69 -1.41 91.03
C VAL A 539 -7.94 -2.18 91.45
N ALA A 540 -8.43 -3.11 90.61
CA ALA A 540 -9.57 -3.96 90.95
C ALA A 540 -9.28 -4.85 92.19
N GLN A 541 -8.07 -5.39 92.31
CA GLN A 541 -7.64 -6.15 93.50
C GLN A 541 -7.58 -5.28 94.77
N GLU A 542 -7.08 -4.05 94.68
CA GLU A 542 -7.05 -3.10 95.81
C GLU A 542 -8.47 -2.72 96.25
N ILE A 543 -9.37 -2.43 95.31
CA ILE A 543 -10.79 -2.15 95.59
C ILE A 543 -11.46 -3.37 96.25
N ALA A 544 -11.22 -4.58 95.73
CA ALA A 544 -11.74 -5.80 96.33
C ALA A 544 -11.21 -6.04 97.75
N GLY A 545 -9.94 -5.69 98.00
CA GLY A 545 -9.34 -5.72 99.35
C GLY A 545 -10.04 -4.76 100.32
N LEU A 546 -10.20 -3.49 99.93
CA LEU A 546 -10.88 -2.47 100.74
C LEU A 546 -12.36 -2.79 100.99
N LEU A 547 -13.06 -3.33 99.99
CA LEU A 547 -14.44 -3.81 100.13
C LEU A 547 -14.50 -5.00 101.10
N GLY A 548 -13.55 -5.93 101.03
CA GLY A 548 -13.45 -7.05 101.97
C GLY A 548 -13.26 -6.58 103.41
N GLU A 549 -12.37 -5.62 103.63
CA GLU A 549 -12.05 -5.04 104.94
C GLU A 549 -13.26 -4.31 105.55
N THR A 550 -13.88 -3.39 104.80
CA THR A 550 -15.09 -2.66 105.25
C THR A 550 -16.27 -3.60 105.53
N THR A 551 -16.43 -4.68 104.74
CA THR A 551 -17.48 -5.68 104.97
C THR A 551 -17.23 -6.47 106.26
N ALA A 552 -15.97 -6.81 106.55
CA ALA A 552 -15.58 -7.49 107.78
C ALA A 552 -15.80 -6.61 109.03
N GLU A 553 -15.43 -5.33 108.97
CA GLU A 553 -15.68 -4.36 110.03
C GLU A 553 -17.19 -4.16 110.29
N THR A 554 -17.97 -4.00 109.22
CA THR A 554 -19.43 -3.85 109.30
C THR A 554 -20.07 -5.09 109.94
N LYS A 555 -19.62 -6.30 109.56
CA LYS A 555 -20.09 -7.55 110.16
C LYS A 555 -19.72 -7.63 111.65
N ALA A 556 -18.52 -7.22 112.04
CA ALA A 556 -18.10 -7.21 113.44
C ALA A 556 -18.91 -6.21 114.28
N ALA A 557 -19.20 -5.03 113.74
CA ALA A 557 -20.06 -4.03 114.37
C ALA A 557 -21.50 -4.54 114.53
N LEU A 558 -22.08 -5.14 113.49
CA LEU A 558 -23.41 -5.75 113.54
C LEU A 558 -23.49 -6.92 114.52
N LEU A 559 -22.45 -7.75 114.62
CA LEU A 559 -22.37 -8.84 115.60
C LEU A 559 -22.31 -8.31 117.04
N LYS A 560 -21.57 -7.21 117.28
CA LYS A 560 -21.57 -6.51 118.58
C LYS A 560 -22.95 -5.96 118.92
N LEU A 561 -23.61 -5.27 117.97
CA LEU A 561 -24.97 -4.76 118.13
C LEU A 561 -25.97 -5.88 118.43
N LYS A 562 -25.89 -7.00 117.71
CA LYS A 562 -26.73 -8.18 117.97
C LYS A 562 -26.53 -8.71 119.39
N LYS A 563 -25.30 -8.69 119.91
CA LYS A 563 -25.00 -9.11 121.28
C LYS A 563 -25.64 -8.20 122.33
N VAL A 564 -25.58 -6.88 122.14
CA VAL A 564 -26.22 -5.89 123.01
C VAL A 564 -27.74 -6.05 123.04
N VAL A 565 -28.37 -6.23 121.87
CA VAL A 565 -29.83 -6.43 121.76
C VAL A 565 -30.27 -7.75 122.43
N LEU A 566 -29.47 -8.82 122.32
CA LEU A 566 -29.77 -10.09 122.96
C LEU A 566 -29.54 -10.05 124.49
N GLU A 567 -28.57 -9.28 124.99
CA GLU A 567 -28.32 -9.11 126.43
C GLU A 567 -29.40 -8.26 127.15
N GLU A 568 -30.17 -7.43 126.44
CA GLU A 568 -31.34 -6.71 126.99
C GLU A 568 -32.62 -7.57 127.06
N SER A 569 -32.60 -8.77 126.48
CA SER A 569 -33.77 -9.67 126.41
C SER A 569 -33.88 -10.66 127.58
N ASP A 570 -32.86 -10.74 128.45
CA ASP A 570 -32.76 -11.69 129.58
C ASP A 570 -32.81 -11.00 130.97
N LYS A 571 -33.53 -9.87 131.09
CA LYS A 571 -33.88 -9.24 132.38
C LYS A 571 -35.33 -9.51 132.79
#